data_AF-A0A2M7ZNK0-F1
#
_entry.id   AF-A0A2M7ZNK0-F1
#
_cell.length_a   1.000
_cell.length_b   1.000
_cell.length_c   1.000
_cell.angle_alpha   90.00
_cell.angle_beta   90.00
_cell.angle_gamma   90.00
#
_symmetry.space_group_name_H-M   'P 1'
#
loop_
_entity.id
_entity.type
_entity.pdbx_description
1 polymer ?
#
loop_
_entity_poly.entity_id
_entity_poly.type
_entity_poly.pdbx_seq_one_letter_code
_entity_poly.pdbx_strand_id
1 'polypeptide(L)' 'MKTESKIEKNRFKNFSAEKKLELAIQLRNSAIELKRAALREFHPTWSEEKVVEEVKKIFLYART' A
#
# COMPACT_ATOMS: atom_id res chain seq x y z
N MET A 1 -24.46 -32.65 6.80
CA MET A 1 -24.55 -31.32 7.43
C MET A 1 -23.78 -30.34 6.55
N LYS A 2 -24.46 -29.46 5.79
CA LYS A 2 -23.78 -28.42 5.02
C LYS A 2 -23.35 -27.34 6.02
N THR A 3 -22.05 -27.16 6.20
CA THR A 3 -21.51 -26.02 6.95
C THR A 3 -21.88 -24.77 6.15
N GLU A 4 -22.87 -24.01 6.62
CA GLU A 4 -23.13 -22.68 6.11
C GLU A 4 -21.86 -21.86 6.31
N SER A 5 -21.09 -21.69 5.23
CA SER A 5 -20.03 -20.71 5.18
C SER A 5 -20.67 -19.35 5.45
N LYS A 6 -20.55 -18.86 6.69
CA LYS A 6 -20.81 -17.45 7.02
C LYS A 6 -19.88 -16.65 6.13
N ILE A 7 -20.35 -16.26 4.94
CA ILE A 7 -19.60 -15.37 4.06
C ILE A 7 -19.36 -14.13 4.89
N GLU A 8 -18.11 -13.91 5.28
CA GLU A 8 -17.72 -12.71 5.99
C GLU A 8 -18.16 -11.51 5.15
N LYS A 9 -19.09 -10.73 5.69
CA LYS A 9 -19.59 -9.52 5.03
C LYS A 9 -18.47 -8.52 4.73
N ASN A 10 -17.34 -8.66 5.42
CA ASN A 10 -16.16 -7.79 5.34
C ASN A 10 -15.12 -8.20 4.29
N ARG A 11 -15.51 -8.97 3.27
CA ARG A 11 -14.62 -9.27 2.15
C ARG A 11 -14.53 -8.09 1.20
N PHE A 12 -13.32 -7.76 0.76
CA PHE A 12 -13.06 -6.67 -0.20
C PHE A 12 -14.00 -6.68 -1.41
N LYS A 13 -14.29 -7.86 -1.98
CA LYS A 13 -15.18 -7.98 -3.15
C LYS A 13 -16.60 -7.45 -2.89
N ASN A 14 -17.07 -7.51 -1.64
CA ASN A 14 -18.41 -7.09 -1.22
C ASN A 14 -18.50 -5.59 -0.89
N PHE A 15 -17.37 -4.86 -0.88
CA PHE A 15 -17.38 -3.43 -0.65
C PHE A 15 -17.91 -2.64 -1.85
N SER A 16 -18.53 -1.49 -1.55
CA SER A 16 -18.87 -0.49 -2.56
C SER A 16 -17.62 0.06 -3.24
N ALA A 17 -17.79 0.72 -4.39
CA ALA A 17 -16.68 1.31 -5.12
C ALA A 17 -15.96 2.38 -4.27
N GLU A 18 -16.71 3.18 -3.53
CA GLU A 18 -16.21 4.24 -2.64
C GLU A 18 -15.35 3.65 -1.54
N LYS A 19 -15.81 2.58 -0.87
CA LYS A 19 -15.05 1.94 0.19
C LYS A 19 -13.77 1.28 -0.34
N LYS A 20 -13.83 0.70 -1.55
CA LYS A 20 -12.64 0.15 -2.21
C LYS A 20 -11.62 1.26 -2.52
N LEU A 21 -12.08 2.41 -3.02
CA LEU A 21 -11.22 3.55 -3.29
C LEU A 21 -10.58 4.10 -2.01
N GLU A 22 -11.35 4.26 -0.94
CA GLU A 22 -10.86 4.69 0.38
C GLU A 22 -9.73 3.76 0.87
N LEU A 23 -9.96 2.45 0.82
CA LEU A 23 -8.97 1.45 1.23
C LEU A 23 -7.73 1.44 0.34
N ALA A 24 -7.90 1.62 -0.97
CA ALA A 24 -6.79 1.70 -1.91
C ALA A 24 -5.90 2.93 -1.64
N ILE A 25 -6.50 4.08 -1.31
CA ILE A 25 -5.78 5.30 -0.92
C ILE A 25 -5.02 5.07 0.40
N GLN A 26 -5.68 4.49 1.41
CA GLN A 26 -5.05 4.16 2.69
C GLN A 26 -3.86 3.22 2.49
N LEU A 27 -4.05 2.15 1.72
CA LEU A 27 -2.99 1.19 1.40
C LEU A 27 -1.81 1.86 0.68
N ARG A 28 -2.10 2.72 -0.31
CA ARG A 28 -1.07 3.48 -1.03
C ARG A 28 -0.26 4.35 -0.08
N ASN A 29 -0.92 5.07 0.82
CA ASN A 29 -0.24 5.95 1.78
C ASN A 29 0.65 5.15 2.73
N SER A 30 0.13 4.05 3.30
CA SER A 30 0.92 3.17 4.16
C SER A 30 2.13 2.58 3.42
N ALA A 31 1.95 2.16 2.16
CA ALA A 31 3.03 1.62 1.35
C ALA A 31 4.11 2.67 1.06
N ILE A 32 3.74 3.93 0.79
CA ILE A 32 4.69 5.04 0.64
C ILE A 32 5.52 5.21 1.91
N GLU A 33 4.88 5.28 3.08
CA GLU A 33 5.60 5.49 4.34
C GLU A 33 6.55 4.34 4.67
N LEU A 34 6.13 3.09 4.42
CA LEU A 34 7.02 1.93 4.57
C LEU A 34 8.23 2.00 3.63
N LYS A 35 8.04 2.41 2.37
CA LYS A 35 9.16 2.56 1.42
C LYS A 35 10.09 3.70 1.79
N ARG A 36 9.57 4.83 2.29
CA ARG A 36 10.39 5.93 2.80
C ARG A 36 11.22 5.49 3.99
N ALA A 37 10.62 4.80 4.96
CA ALA A 37 11.32 4.28 6.12
C ALA A 37 12.46 3.33 5.71
N ALA A 38 12.17 2.39 4.81
CA ALA A 38 13.20 1.46 4.29
C ALA A 38 14.34 2.21 3.57
N LEU A 39 14.03 3.21 2.75
CA LEU A 39 15.08 3.98 2.05
C LEU A 39 15.94 4.80 3.01
N ARG A 40 15.36 5.37 4.07
CA ARG A 40 16.13 6.07 5.11
C ARG A 40 17.06 5.12 5.86
N GLU A 41 16.59 3.91 6.15
CA GLU A 41 17.40 2.86 6.78
C GLU A 41 18.59 2.45 5.89
N PHE A 42 18.35 2.17 4.61
CA PHE A 42 19.39 1.71 3.68
C PHE A 42 20.29 2.83 3.14
N HIS A 43 19.80 4.07 3.13
CA HIS A 43 20.51 5.24 2.59
C HIS A 43 20.44 6.43 3.58
N PRO A 44 21.11 6.35 4.74
CA PRO A 44 20.98 7.35 5.81
C PRO A 44 21.53 8.73 5.44
N THR A 45 22.32 8.84 4.37
CA THR A 45 22.90 10.11 3.89
C THR A 45 22.06 10.78 2.81
N TRP A 46 20.97 10.15 2.35
CA TRP A 46 20.11 10.75 1.35
C TRP A 46 19.29 11.89 1.94
N SER A 47 19.09 12.95 1.16
CA SER A 47 18.16 14.00 1.50
C SER A 47 16.71 13.49 1.38
N GLU A 48 15.78 14.16 2.07
CA GLU A 48 14.36 13.81 2.00
C GLU A 48 13.80 13.93 0.59
N GLU A 49 14.26 14.92 -0.19
CA GLU A 49 13.87 15.08 -1.60
C GLU A 49 14.28 13.86 -2.42
N LYS A 50 15.49 13.32 -2.15
CA LYS A 50 15.98 12.13 -2.84
C LYS A 50 15.18 10.89 -2.48
N VAL A 51 14.85 10.72 -1.19
CA VAL A 51 13.99 9.62 -0.73
C VAL A 51 12.62 9.71 -1.42
N VAL A 52 12.00 10.89 -1.49
CA VAL A 52 10.70 11.08 -2.15
C VAL A 52 10.77 10.80 -3.66
N GLU A 53 11.83 11.24 -4.34
CA GLU A 53 12.06 10.93 -5.76
C GLU A 53 12.18 9.42 -6.00
N GLU A 54 12.92 8.72 -5.15
CA GLU A 54 13.16 7.29 -5.31
C GLU A 54 11.91 6.46 -5.01
N VAL A 55 11.11 6.85 -4.01
CA VAL A 55 9.80 6.21 -3.78
C VAL A 55 8.91 6.33 -5.03
N LYS A 56 8.88 7.50 -5.69
CA LYS A 56 8.13 7.65 -6.94
C LYS A 56 8.61 6.69 -8.03
N LYS A 57 9.93 6.54 -8.19
CA LYS A 57 10.51 5.58 -9.16
C LYS A 57 10.13 4.15 -8.86
N ILE A 58 10.20 3.74 -7.59
CA ILE A 58 9.81 2.39 -7.15
C ILE A 58 8.36 2.11 -7.54
N PHE A 59 7.44 3.03 -7.27
CA PHE A 59 6.02 2.85 -7.62
C PHE A 59 5.74 2.78 -9.13
N LEU A 60 6.57 3.41 -9.96
CA LEU A 60 6.38 3.46 -11.41
C LEU A 60 7.09 2.33 -12.15
N TYR A 61 8.26 1.92 -11.69
CA TYR A 61 9.20 1.11 -12.48
C TYR A 61 9.67 -0.16 -11.78
N ALA A 62 9.42 -0.34 -10.48
CA ALA A 62 9.84 -1.57 -9.83
C ALA A 62 9.08 -2.76 -10.45
N ARG A 63 9.84 -3.77 -10.87
CA ARG A 63 9.32 -5.06 -11.33
C ARG A 63 9.55 -6.10 -10.24
N THR A 64 8.73 -7.15 -10.25
CA THR A 64 8.84 -8.32 -9.37
C THR A 64 10.10 -9.12 -9.65
#